data_AF-A0A0Q8MF84-F1
#
_entry.id   AF-A0A0Q8MF84-F1
#
_cell.length_a   1.000
_cell.length_b   1.000
_cell.length_c   1.000
_cell.angle_alpha   90.00
_cell.angle_beta   90.00
_cell.angle_gamma   90.00
#
_symmetry.space_group_name_H-M   'P 1'
#
loop_
_entity.id
_entity.type
_entity.pdbx_description
1 polymer ?
#
loop_
_entity_poly.entity_id
_entity_poly.type
_entity_poly.pdbx_seq_one_letter_code
_entity_poly.pdbx_strand_id
1 'polypeptide(L)'
;MSACGQQPSKSGAEKAAGPSASGRDQVWAAGSSTVFPFATRVAENVAKTTGGRPAKVESLGTGGGFKLFCGGSGAAFPDVANASRPIKKSEFEQCVTNGVTDIVEIKIGYDGIVIANAKSGPTYDFKLDQVYRGVAAELPDGAGFAKNSAKSWKDVDASLPAQAILVYGPPPTSGTRDAFVELGLEKGARKIPALDALHGKDEDAFKAKAHTIRSDGSWVDAGENDNAIVQTLTKTPNALGVFGYSFLENNMDTVKAAKVDGVAPTFETISNGTYPVSRSLYIYVKKANIGVTPGLREFVSAFVSDGATGKGGYLQQRGLIPLAADAHAAQKEVATAMTAMTAPTK
;
A
#
# COMPACT_ATOMS: atom_id res chain seq x y z
N MET A 1 60.74 -57.17 23.36
CA MET A 1 59.45 -57.18 22.64
C MET A 1 58.43 -56.47 23.51
N SER A 2 57.57 -55.65 22.89
CA SER A 2 56.43 -54.83 23.35
C SER A 2 55.81 -55.19 24.72
N ALA A 3 55.20 -54.30 25.53
CA ALA A 3 54.40 -53.11 25.21
C ALA A 3 54.10 -52.25 26.46
N CYS A 4 53.74 -50.97 26.21
CA CYS A 4 52.72 -50.07 26.80
C CYS A 4 52.26 -50.20 28.28
N GLY A 5 51.97 -49.13 29.01
CA GLY A 5 51.75 -47.74 28.62
C GLY A 5 51.57 -46.79 29.82
N GLN A 6 51.86 -45.51 29.58
CA GLN A 6 51.68 -44.40 30.51
C GLN A 6 50.49 -43.57 30.05
N GLN A 7 49.51 -43.34 30.93
CA GLN A 7 48.55 -42.25 30.80
C GLN A 7 49.22 -40.93 31.21
N PRO A 8 48.80 -39.81 30.61
CA PRO A 8 48.66 -38.58 31.36
C PRO A 8 47.25 -37.97 31.29
N SER A 9 46.78 -37.63 32.49
CA SER A 9 45.92 -36.51 32.89
C SER A 9 45.18 -35.70 31.80
N LYS A 10 43.85 -35.70 31.91
CA LYS A 10 42.97 -34.70 31.29
C LYS A 10 43.01 -33.40 32.09
N SER A 11 43.54 -32.33 31.52
CA SER A 11 43.25 -30.95 31.93
C SER A 11 43.06 -30.09 30.68
N GLY A 12 41.91 -29.43 30.58
CA GLY A 12 41.60 -28.51 29.49
C GLY A 12 40.12 -28.55 29.15
N ALA A 13 39.30 -27.87 29.95
CA ALA A 13 37.92 -27.58 29.59
C ALA A 13 37.94 -26.54 28.46
N GLU A 14 37.82 -27.02 27.23
CA GLU A 14 37.59 -26.20 26.05
C GLU A 14 36.15 -25.65 26.16
N LYS A 15 36.03 -24.35 26.45
CA LYS A 15 34.76 -23.64 26.38
C LYS A 15 34.27 -23.71 24.93
N ALA A 16 33.30 -24.58 24.68
CA ALA A 16 32.50 -24.54 23.46
C ALA A 16 31.89 -23.14 23.35
N ALA A 17 32.33 -22.38 22.34
CA ALA A 17 31.64 -21.19 21.91
C ALA A 17 30.22 -21.61 21.51
N GLY A 18 29.22 -21.16 22.26
CA GLY A 18 27.82 -21.29 21.86
C GLY A 18 27.62 -20.64 20.48
N PRO A 19 26.61 -21.08 19.71
CA PRO A 19 26.34 -20.52 18.40
C PRO A 19 26.14 -19.01 18.57
N SER A 20 26.98 -18.21 17.90
CA SER A 20 26.69 -16.80 17.67
C SER A 20 25.26 -16.73 17.13
N ALA A 21 24.40 -15.94 17.77
CA ALA A 21 23.08 -15.66 17.23
C ALA A 21 23.26 -15.22 15.78
N SER A 22 22.90 -16.08 14.81
CA SER A 22 23.10 -15.76 13.41
C SER A 22 22.16 -14.62 13.08
N GLY A 23 22.68 -13.40 13.04
CA GLY A 23 21.98 -12.25 12.50
C GLY A 23 21.50 -12.58 11.09
N ARG A 24 20.32 -12.09 10.71
CA ARG A 24 19.82 -12.25 9.35
C ARG A 24 20.80 -11.61 8.37
N ASP A 25 21.06 -12.27 7.25
CA ASP A 25 22.04 -11.86 6.24
C ASP A 25 21.45 -10.97 5.13
N GLN A 26 20.18 -10.57 5.26
CA GLN A 26 19.49 -9.68 4.33
C GLN A 26 18.41 -8.87 5.06
N VAL A 27 18.03 -7.72 4.54
CA VAL A 27 16.91 -6.91 5.05
C VAL A 27 15.58 -7.67 4.92
N TRP A 28 14.68 -7.52 5.88
CA TRP A 28 13.29 -7.94 5.78
C TRP A 28 12.32 -6.78 5.99
N ALA A 29 11.51 -6.51 4.98
CA ALA A 29 10.38 -5.59 5.01
C ALA A 29 9.06 -6.35 4.89
N ALA A 30 8.06 -5.99 5.69
CA ALA A 30 6.73 -6.61 5.62
C ALA A 30 5.61 -5.59 5.86
N GLY A 31 4.46 -5.76 5.21
CA GLY A 31 3.26 -4.98 5.53
C GLY A 31 2.37 -4.67 4.34
N SER A 32 2.09 -3.39 4.10
CA SER A 32 1.15 -2.91 3.09
C SER A 32 1.34 -3.54 1.70
N SER A 33 0.27 -4.09 1.14
CA SER A 33 0.17 -4.59 -0.24
C SER A 33 0.43 -3.50 -1.29
N THR A 34 0.17 -2.25 -0.94
CA THR A 34 0.36 -1.12 -1.84
C THR A 34 1.78 -0.61 -1.84
N VAL A 35 2.45 -0.66 -0.68
CA VAL A 35 3.87 -0.33 -0.61
C VAL A 35 4.74 -1.48 -1.11
N PHE A 36 4.23 -2.72 -1.08
CA PHE A 36 4.91 -3.93 -1.58
C PHE A 36 5.58 -3.76 -2.97
N PRO A 37 4.89 -3.35 -4.04
CA PRO A 37 5.54 -3.19 -5.36
C PRO A 37 6.65 -2.12 -5.37
N PHE A 38 6.53 -1.07 -4.57
CA PHE A 38 7.57 -0.05 -4.44
C PHE A 38 8.78 -0.58 -3.65
N ALA A 39 8.54 -1.25 -2.53
CA ALA A 39 9.56 -1.85 -1.69
C ALA A 39 10.35 -2.93 -2.43
N THR A 40 9.68 -3.79 -3.21
CA THR A 40 10.32 -4.78 -4.06
C THR A 40 11.22 -4.11 -5.10
N ARG A 41 10.75 -3.04 -5.75
CA ARG A 41 11.54 -2.30 -6.74
C ARG A 41 12.78 -1.63 -6.12
N VAL A 42 12.65 -1.07 -4.91
CA VAL A 42 13.77 -0.53 -4.15
C VAL A 42 14.76 -1.64 -3.78
N ALA A 43 14.27 -2.79 -3.29
CA ALA A 43 15.09 -3.93 -2.92
C ALA A 43 15.95 -4.45 -4.10
N GLU A 44 15.35 -4.60 -5.27
CA GLU A 44 16.03 -4.99 -6.51
C GLU A 44 17.11 -3.98 -6.91
N ASN A 45 16.78 -2.67 -6.87
CA ASN A 45 17.73 -1.63 -7.23
C ASN A 45 18.92 -1.58 -6.28
N VAL A 46 18.67 -1.65 -4.97
CA VAL A 46 19.73 -1.66 -3.95
C VAL A 46 20.64 -2.86 -4.13
N ALA A 47 20.08 -4.07 -4.34
CA ALA A 47 20.87 -5.26 -4.62
C ALA A 47 21.73 -5.09 -5.88
N LYS A 48 21.14 -4.56 -6.96
CA LYS A 48 21.84 -4.31 -8.22
C LYS A 48 22.99 -3.30 -8.07
N THR A 49 22.82 -2.25 -7.27
CA THR A 49 23.84 -1.19 -7.11
C THR A 49 24.90 -1.53 -6.09
N THR A 50 24.58 -2.31 -5.06
CA THR A 50 25.49 -2.65 -3.96
C THR A 50 26.17 -4.02 -4.14
N GLY A 51 25.63 -4.88 -5.00
CA GLY A 51 26.04 -6.29 -5.10
C GLY A 51 25.56 -7.17 -3.95
N GLY A 52 24.77 -6.62 -3.02
CA GLY A 52 24.20 -7.34 -1.88
C GLY A 52 22.97 -8.18 -2.25
N ARG A 53 22.45 -8.93 -1.25
CA ARG A 53 21.19 -9.65 -1.40
C ARG A 53 20.00 -8.67 -1.39
N PRO A 54 18.99 -8.86 -2.26
CA PRO A 54 17.78 -8.05 -2.21
C PRO A 54 17.05 -8.27 -0.88
N ALA A 55 16.44 -7.20 -0.36
CA ALA A 55 15.58 -7.30 0.80
C ALA A 55 14.43 -8.30 0.53
N LYS A 56 14.12 -9.15 1.51
CA LYS A 56 12.88 -9.92 1.52
C LYS A 56 11.73 -8.95 1.73
N VAL A 57 10.76 -8.91 0.83
CA VAL A 57 9.57 -8.08 0.96
C VAL A 57 8.34 -8.97 1.03
N GLU A 58 7.48 -8.76 2.02
CA GLU A 58 6.22 -9.53 2.19
C GLU A 58 5.00 -8.61 2.29
N SER A 59 3.92 -9.02 1.62
CA SER A 59 2.62 -8.35 1.70
C SER A 59 1.74 -9.05 2.74
N LEU A 60 1.43 -8.34 3.82
CA LEU A 60 0.62 -8.81 4.95
C LEU A 60 -0.55 -7.85 5.28
N GLY A 61 -0.71 -6.77 4.49
CA GLY A 61 -1.50 -5.61 4.87
C GLY A 61 -0.83 -4.77 5.95
N THR A 62 -1.22 -3.50 6.08
CA THR A 62 -0.58 -2.56 7.02
C THR A 62 -0.70 -3.03 8.48
N GLY A 63 -1.89 -3.47 8.90
CA GLY A 63 -2.11 -3.97 10.28
C GLY A 63 -1.35 -5.26 10.58
N GLY A 64 -1.34 -6.22 9.65
CA GLY A 64 -0.55 -7.44 9.78
C GLY A 64 0.96 -7.16 9.83
N GLY A 65 1.42 -6.22 9.01
CA GLY A 65 2.80 -5.72 9.01
C GLY A 65 3.22 -5.14 10.35
N PHE A 66 2.42 -4.24 10.93
CA PHE A 66 2.69 -3.71 12.27
C PHE A 66 2.62 -4.76 13.36
N LYS A 67 1.64 -5.67 13.33
CA LYS A 67 1.56 -6.77 14.30
C LYS A 67 2.83 -7.62 14.31
N LEU A 68 3.36 -7.93 13.13
CA LEU A 68 4.60 -8.70 12.99
C LEU A 68 5.84 -7.86 13.38
N PHE A 69 5.93 -6.61 12.91
CA PHE A 69 7.04 -5.70 13.23
C PHE A 69 7.14 -5.40 14.72
N CYS A 70 6.02 -5.12 15.38
CA CYS A 70 5.92 -4.82 16.80
C CYS A 70 5.89 -6.07 17.68
N GLY A 71 6.04 -7.27 17.10
CA GLY A 71 6.13 -8.52 17.87
C GLY A 71 7.43 -8.66 18.67
N GLY A 72 8.46 -7.88 18.35
CA GLY A 72 9.72 -7.86 19.08
C GLY A 72 10.93 -7.57 18.20
N SER A 73 12.12 -7.93 18.67
CA SER A 73 13.41 -7.72 18.01
C SER A 73 14.12 -9.03 17.66
N GLY A 74 15.10 -8.97 16.75
CA GLY A 74 15.87 -10.14 16.31
C GLY A 74 15.34 -10.79 15.03
N ALA A 75 15.96 -11.91 14.65
CA ALA A 75 15.79 -12.54 13.34
C ALA A 75 14.39 -13.12 13.07
N ALA A 76 13.49 -13.17 14.06
CA ALA A 76 12.10 -13.60 13.91
C ALA A 76 11.16 -12.47 13.46
N PHE A 77 11.61 -11.20 13.48
CA PHE A 77 10.76 -10.04 13.17
C PHE A 77 11.38 -9.18 12.05
N PRO A 78 10.56 -8.47 11.26
CA PRO A 78 11.04 -7.63 10.18
C PRO A 78 11.80 -6.42 10.71
N ASP A 79 12.75 -5.95 9.90
CA ASP A 79 13.50 -4.72 10.12
C ASP A 79 12.66 -3.48 9.78
N VAL A 80 11.77 -3.64 8.80
CA VAL A 80 10.94 -2.57 8.24
C VAL A 80 9.47 -2.98 8.19
N ALA A 81 8.57 -2.12 8.65
CA ALA A 81 7.14 -2.23 8.35
C ALA A 81 6.77 -1.28 7.19
N ASN A 82 6.25 -1.84 6.11
CA ASN A 82 5.66 -1.09 5.01
C ASN A 82 4.22 -0.71 5.38
N ALA A 83 3.81 0.55 5.19
CA ALA A 83 2.49 0.99 5.65
C ALA A 83 1.84 1.98 4.69
N SER A 84 0.53 1.83 4.50
CA SER A 84 -0.30 2.73 3.67
C SER A 84 -1.22 3.64 4.51
N ARG A 85 -0.85 3.82 5.77
CA ARG A 85 -1.40 4.78 6.74
C ARG A 85 -0.37 4.99 7.85
N PRO A 86 -0.48 6.05 8.66
CA PRO A 86 0.29 6.16 9.89
C PRO A 86 0.09 4.96 10.81
N ILE A 87 1.11 4.61 11.59
CA ILE A 87 0.99 3.71 12.74
C ILE A 87 -0.02 4.30 13.74
N LYS A 88 -0.90 3.45 14.28
CA LYS A 88 -1.86 3.86 15.32
C LYS A 88 -1.18 3.92 16.67
N LYS A 89 -1.71 4.72 17.60
CA LYS A 89 -1.27 4.73 19.00
C LYS A 89 -1.23 3.35 19.63
N SER A 90 -2.29 2.55 19.48
CA SER A 90 -2.34 1.20 20.05
C SER A 90 -1.28 0.25 19.46
N GLU A 91 -0.93 0.44 18.18
CA GLU A 91 0.14 -0.34 17.54
C GLU A 91 1.50 0.10 18.07
N PHE A 92 1.76 1.41 18.14
CA PHE A 92 2.99 1.96 18.72
C PHE A 92 3.21 1.50 20.17
N GLU A 93 2.18 1.56 21.00
CA GLU A 93 2.21 1.08 22.39
C GLU A 93 2.54 -0.42 22.47
N GLN A 94 2.02 -1.23 21.54
CA GLN A 94 2.38 -2.64 21.42
C GLN A 94 3.86 -2.81 21.07
N CYS A 95 4.41 -2.00 20.16
CA CYS A 95 5.84 -2.04 19.82
C CYS A 95 6.69 -1.74 21.06
N VAL A 96 6.36 -0.68 21.80
CA VAL A 96 7.07 -0.27 23.03
C VAL A 96 7.01 -1.37 24.09
N THR A 97 5.82 -1.96 24.31
CA THR A 97 5.63 -3.07 25.27
C THR A 97 6.52 -4.27 24.93
N ASN A 98 6.73 -4.53 23.64
CA ASN A 98 7.56 -5.63 23.16
C ASN A 98 9.03 -5.23 22.92
N GLY A 99 9.47 -4.09 23.45
CA GLY A 99 10.86 -3.64 23.40
C GLY A 99 11.31 -3.04 22.06
N VAL A 100 10.36 -2.71 21.17
CA VAL A 100 10.61 -1.97 19.92
C VAL A 100 10.31 -0.49 20.18
N THR A 101 11.28 0.23 20.75
CA THR A 101 11.10 1.61 21.23
C THR A 101 11.59 2.67 20.24
N ASP A 102 12.73 2.44 19.59
CA ASP A 102 13.34 3.41 18.68
C ASP A 102 12.88 3.13 17.23
N ILE A 103 11.67 3.60 16.92
CA ILE A 103 11.07 3.47 15.59
C ILE A 103 11.32 4.75 14.79
N VAL A 104 11.82 4.61 13.56
CA VAL A 104 11.95 5.73 12.61
C VAL A 104 10.78 5.65 11.62
N GLU A 105 9.93 6.68 11.58
CA GLU A 105 8.86 6.82 10.59
C GLU A 105 9.38 7.64 9.41
N ILE A 106 9.18 7.13 8.19
CA ILE A 106 9.53 7.84 6.96
C ILE A 106 8.32 7.81 6.04
N LYS A 107 7.76 8.99 5.74
CA LYS A 107 6.75 9.12 4.69
C LYS A 107 7.46 9.08 3.34
N ILE A 108 7.04 8.17 2.45
CA ILE A 108 7.69 7.96 1.15
C ILE A 108 6.92 8.59 -0.02
N GLY A 109 5.68 9.02 0.21
CA GLY A 109 4.83 9.60 -0.82
C GLY A 109 3.36 9.42 -0.53
N TYR A 110 2.56 9.53 -1.57
CA TYR A 110 1.13 9.29 -1.55
C TYR A 110 0.73 8.25 -2.60
N ASP A 111 -0.46 7.71 -2.38
CA ASP A 111 -1.20 6.92 -3.35
C ASP A 111 -2.56 7.58 -3.54
N GLY A 112 -3.06 7.57 -4.77
CA GLY A 112 -4.28 8.26 -5.16
C GLY A 112 -4.90 7.57 -6.36
N ILE A 113 -6.13 7.08 -6.20
CA ILE A 113 -6.84 6.37 -7.26
C ILE A 113 -7.93 7.27 -7.82
N VAL A 114 -7.96 7.38 -9.14
CA VAL A 114 -8.93 8.21 -9.84
C VAL A 114 -9.96 7.35 -10.55
N ILE A 115 -11.19 7.87 -10.60
CA ILE A 115 -12.21 7.41 -11.52
C ILE A 115 -12.26 8.47 -12.62
N ALA A 116 -12.00 8.10 -13.86
CA ALA A 116 -11.84 9.06 -14.95
C ALA A 116 -12.51 8.58 -16.24
N ASN A 117 -12.80 9.51 -17.14
CA ASN A 117 -13.32 9.22 -18.47
C ASN A 117 -12.65 10.12 -19.51
N ALA A 118 -12.98 9.93 -20.79
CA ALA A 118 -12.51 10.84 -21.83
C ALA A 118 -12.88 12.29 -21.51
N LYS A 119 -12.02 13.23 -21.91
CA LYS A 119 -12.27 14.66 -21.71
C LYS A 119 -13.59 15.14 -22.33
N SER A 120 -13.97 14.55 -23.47
CA SER A 120 -15.24 14.80 -24.18
C SER A 120 -16.45 14.10 -23.56
N GLY A 121 -16.25 13.18 -22.62
CA GLY A 121 -17.31 12.43 -21.98
C GLY A 121 -18.09 13.24 -20.92
N PRO A 122 -19.07 12.62 -20.25
CA PRO A 122 -19.85 13.28 -19.20
C PRO A 122 -19.00 13.64 -17.98
N THR A 123 -19.53 14.54 -17.16
CA THR A 123 -18.92 14.91 -15.87
C THR A 123 -19.60 14.16 -14.74
N TYR A 124 -18.82 13.68 -13.78
CA TYR A 124 -19.32 12.94 -12.62
C TYR A 124 -18.84 13.59 -11.33
N ASP A 125 -19.71 13.56 -10.32
CA ASP A 125 -19.39 13.83 -8.92
C ASP A 125 -20.00 12.70 -8.11
N PHE A 126 -19.20 11.67 -7.84
CA PHE A 126 -19.67 10.47 -7.18
C PHE A 126 -19.63 10.64 -5.67
N LYS A 127 -20.63 10.11 -4.98
CA LYS A 127 -20.44 9.70 -3.58
C LYS A 127 -19.74 8.35 -3.52
N LEU A 128 -18.93 8.11 -2.49
CA LEU A 128 -18.26 6.81 -2.34
C LEU A 128 -19.23 5.62 -2.35
N ASP A 129 -20.42 5.76 -1.76
CA ASP A 129 -21.43 4.70 -1.76
C ASP A 129 -22.00 4.44 -3.17
N GLN A 130 -22.10 5.48 -4.00
CA GLN A 130 -22.50 5.34 -5.40
C GLN A 130 -21.45 4.61 -6.23
N VAL A 131 -20.15 4.87 -5.98
CA VAL A 131 -19.06 4.11 -6.61
C VAL A 131 -19.21 2.62 -6.27
N TYR A 132 -19.37 2.29 -4.98
CA TYR A 132 -19.59 0.91 -4.54
C TYR A 132 -20.82 0.28 -5.20
N ARG A 133 -21.97 0.97 -5.16
CA ARG A 133 -23.22 0.48 -5.76
C ARG A 133 -23.12 0.25 -7.27
N GLY A 134 -22.30 1.00 -7.99
CA GLY A 134 -22.09 0.80 -9.43
C GLY A 134 -21.32 -0.48 -9.75
N VAL A 135 -20.30 -0.81 -8.96
CA VAL A 135 -19.31 -1.84 -9.33
C VAL A 135 -19.29 -3.09 -8.44
N ALA A 136 -19.96 -3.08 -7.28
CA ALA A 136 -20.05 -4.27 -6.43
C ALA A 136 -20.80 -5.41 -7.14
N ALA A 137 -20.40 -6.65 -6.88
CA ALA A 137 -21.04 -7.85 -7.43
C ALA A 137 -22.46 -8.06 -6.89
N GLU A 138 -22.66 -7.75 -5.61
CA GLU A 138 -23.93 -7.92 -4.91
C GLU A 138 -24.23 -6.68 -4.06
N LEU A 139 -25.51 -6.41 -3.85
CA LEU A 139 -25.99 -5.31 -3.02
C LEU A 139 -27.04 -5.81 -2.03
N PRO A 140 -27.19 -5.15 -0.86
CA PRO A 140 -28.30 -5.43 0.04
C PRO A 140 -29.66 -5.21 -0.65
N ASP A 141 -30.57 -6.17 -0.51
CA ASP A 141 -31.93 -6.13 -1.10
C ASP A 141 -33.05 -6.09 -0.03
N GLY A 142 -32.67 -5.99 1.25
CA GLY A 142 -33.58 -5.98 2.40
C GLY A 142 -33.79 -7.34 3.07
N ALA A 143 -33.61 -8.45 2.34
CA ALA A 143 -33.69 -9.82 2.88
C ALA A 143 -32.32 -10.51 2.98
N GLY A 144 -31.31 -9.95 2.31
CA GLY A 144 -29.94 -10.44 2.29
C GLY A 144 -29.12 -9.65 1.28
N PHE A 145 -28.58 -10.35 0.29
CA PHE A 145 -27.81 -9.79 -0.80
C PHE A 145 -28.30 -10.38 -2.12
N ALA A 146 -28.44 -9.53 -3.13
CA ALA A 146 -28.76 -9.93 -4.49
C ALA A 146 -27.69 -9.45 -5.47
N LYS A 147 -27.56 -10.15 -6.59
CA LYS A 147 -26.69 -9.74 -7.69
C LYS A 147 -27.03 -8.32 -8.12
N ASN A 148 -25.99 -7.50 -8.30
CA ASN A 148 -26.15 -6.12 -8.75
C ASN A 148 -26.79 -6.08 -10.15
N SER A 149 -27.95 -5.43 -10.24
CA SER A 149 -28.76 -5.34 -11.45
C SER A 149 -28.64 -4.00 -12.17
N ALA A 150 -27.96 -3.00 -11.59
CA ALA A 150 -27.80 -1.68 -12.18
C ALA A 150 -27.09 -1.78 -13.55
N LYS A 151 -27.68 -1.17 -14.57
CA LYS A 151 -27.16 -1.15 -15.95
C LYS A 151 -26.70 0.23 -16.39
N SER A 152 -27.24 1.28 -15.77
CA SER A 152 -26.84 2.67 -15.96
C SER A 152 -26.47 3.35 -14.65
N TRP A 153 -25.66 4.42 -14.69
CA TRP A 153 -25.34 5.18 -13.50
C TRP A 153 -26.57 5.86 -12.88
N LYS A 154 -27.59 6.18 -13.69
CA LYS A 154 -28.89 6.66 -13.19
C LYS A 154 -29.64 5.59 -12.37
N ASP A 155 -29.43 4.31 -12.63
CA ASP A 155 -30.00 3.21 -11.82
C ASP A 155 -29.35 3.14 -10.43
N VAL A 156 -28.10 3.63 -10.31
CA VAL A 156 -27.39 3.73 -9.03
C VAL A 156 -27.92 4.90 -8.21
N ASP A 157 -28.03 6.07 -8.84
CA ASP A 157 -28.58 7.29 -8.23
C ASP A 157 -29.08 8.24 -9.32
N ALA A 158 -30.26 8.82 -9.12
CA ALA A 158 -30.91 9.70 -10.10
C ALA A 158 -30.12 10.99 -10.43
N SER A 159 -29.19 11.39 -9.57
CA SER A 159 -28.28 12.52 -9.80
C SER A 159 -27.15 12.23 -10.79
N LEU A 160 -26.91 10.95 -11.11
CA LEU A 160 -25.85 10.54 -12.02
C LEU A 160 -26.34 10.47 -13.48
N PRO A 161 -25.42 10.62 -14.46
CA PRO A 161 -25.75 10.51 -15.88
C PRO A 161 -26.43 9.19 -16.26
N ALA A 162 -27.35 9.22 -17.23
CA ALA A 162 -28.00 8.02 -17.78
C ALA A 162 -27.08 7.20 -18.72
N GLN A 163 -25.78 7.13 -18.43
CA GLN A 163 -24.82 6.33 -19.19
C GLN A 163 -24.81 4.89 -18.71
N ALA A 164 -24.64 3.95 -19.64
CA ALA A 164 -24.42 2.55 -19.30
C ALA A 164 -23.18 2.39 -18.40
N ILE A 165 -23.25 1.51 -17.41
CA ILE A 165 -22.11 1.20 -16.55
C ILE A 165 -21.15 0.32 -17.34
N LEU A 166 -20.05 0.93 -17.77
CA LEU A 166 -18.87 0.28 -18.33
C LEU A 166 -17.63 0.90 -17.69
N VAL A 167 -16.92 0.10 -16.89
CA VAL A 167 -15.73 0.51 -16.16
C VAL A 167 -14.56 -0.36 -16.58
N TYR A 168 -13.49 0.26 -17.06
CA TYR A 168 -12.20 -0.39 -17.26
C TYR A 168 -11.36 -0.22 -16.00
N GLY A 169 -10.79 -1.30 -15.49
CA GLY A 169 -9.96 -1.20 -14.30
C GLY A 169 -8.85 -2.22 -14.26
N PRO A 170 -7.95 -2.09 -13.28
CA PRO A 170 -6.82 -2.99 -13.12
C PRO A 170 -7.27 -4.42 -12.75
N PRO A 171 -6.48 -5.45 -13.13
CA PRO A 171 -6.78 -6.85 -12.84
C PRO A 171 -6.65 -7.16 -11.34
N PRO A 172 -7.16 -8.33 -10.87
CA PRO A 172 -7.07 -8.77 -9.47
C PRO A 172 -5.65 -8.79 -8.86
N THR A 173 -4.62 -8.82 -9.69
CA THR A 173 -3.20 -8.88 -9.33
C THR A 173 -2.54 -7.50 -9.13
N SER A 174 -3.27 -6.42 -9.39
CA SER A 174 -2.73 -5.06 -9.39
C SER A 174 -2.93 -4.34 -8.05
N GLY A 175 -1.86 -3.69 -7.56
CA GLY A 175 -1.92 -2.85 -6.35
C GLY A 175 -2.84 -1.62 -6.50
N THR A 176 -3.07 -1.13 -7.73
CA THR A 176 -4.06 -0.09 -8.03
C THR A 176 -5.48 -0.58 -7.72
N ARG A 177 -5.77 -1.87 -8.01
CA ARG A 177 -7.06 -2.48 -7.67
C ARG A 177 -7.22 -2.64 -6.18
N ASP A 178 -6.19 -3.11 -5.48
CA ASP A 178 -6.21 -3.23 -4.02
C ASP A 178 -6.50 -1.86 -3.37
N ALA A 179 -5.82 -0.81 -3.85
CA ALA A 179 -6.06 0.55 -3.39
C ALA A 179 -7.50 1.03 -3.67
N PHE A 180 -8.05 0.75 -4.86
CA PHE A 180 -9.43 1.09 -5.19
C PHE A 180 -10.45 0.36 -4.31
N VAL A 181 -10.20 -0.93 -4.07
CA VAL A 181 -11.04 -1.78 -3.22
C VAL A 181 -11.03 -1.25 -1.78
N GLU A 182 -9.86 -0.97 -1.19
CA GLU A 182 -9.75 -0.47 0.18
C GLU A 182 -10.27 0.97 0.34
N LEU A 183 -9.88 1.88 -0.57
CA LEU A 183 -10.14 3.31 -0.40
C LEU A 183 -11.47 3.76 -1.00
N GLY A 184 -11.90 3.12 -2.08
CA GLY A 184 -13.14 3.42 -2.78
C GLY A 184 -14.27 2.52 -2.29
N LEU A 185 -14.14 1.21 -2.53
CA LEU A 185 -15.25 0.27 -2.35
C LEU A 185 -15.55 -0.03 -0.89
N GLU A 186 -14.53 -0.32 -0.08
CA GLU A 186 -14.71 -0.62 1.33
C GLU A 186 -15.30 0.59 2.08
N LYS A 187 -14.71 1.78 1.88
CA LYS A 187 -15.24 3.02 2.47
C LYS A 187 -16.65 3.34 1.97
N GLY A 188 -16.94 3.09 0.69
CA GLY A 188 -18.27 3.24 0.11
C GLY A 188 -19.29 2.27 0.69
N ALA A 189 -18.93 0.99 0.82
CA ALA A 189 -19.75 -0.04 1.45
C ALA A 189 -20.08 0.32 2.89
N ARG A 190 -19.13 0.87 3.65
CA ARG A 190 -19.35 1.35 5.03
C ARG A 190 -20.30 2.54 5.15
N LYS A 191 -20.69 3.19 4.05
CA LYS A 191 -21.77 4.20 4.06
C LYS A 191 -23.16 3.58 3.96
N ILE A 192 -23.26 2.28 3.68
CA ILE A 192 -24.52 1.57 3.57
C ILE A 192 -24.81 0.89 4.91
N PRO A 193 -25.91 1.21 5.61
CA PRO A 193 -26.15 0.76 6.98
C PRO A 193 -26.07 -0.77 7.19
N ALA A 194 -26.59 -1.56 6.24
CA ALA A 194 -26.54 -3.02 6.32
C ALA A 194 -25.10 -3.57 6.25
N LEU A 195 -24.24 -2.93 5.45
CA LEU A 195 -22.84 -3.34 5.29
C LEU A 195 -21.97 -2.84 6.44
N ASP A 196 -22.18 -1.64 6.97
CA ASP A 196 -21.46 -1.16 8.15
C ASP A 196 -21.82 -1.98 9.40
N ALA A 197 -23.09 -2.38 9.54
CA ALA A 197 -23.51 -3.32 10.57
C ALA A 197 -22.88 -4.72 10.42
N LEU A 198 -22.67 -5.18 9.18
CA LEU A 198 -21.95 -6.43 8.92
C LEU A 198 -20.47 -6.32 9.29
N HIS A 199 -19.81 -5.22 8.90
CA HIS A 199 -18.41 -4.95 9.27
C HIS A 199 -18.16 -5.02 10.78
N GLY A 200 -19.08 -4.49 11.60
CA GLY A 200 -18.97 -4.56 13.06
C GLY A 200 -19.21 -5.96 13.67
N LYS A 201 -19.77 -6.90 12.92
CA LYS A 201 -20.11 -8.25 13.40
C LYS A 201 -19.18 -9.34 12.84
N ASP A 202 -18.84 -9.22 11.56
CA ASP A 202 -18.07 -10.19 10.80
C ASP A 202 -17.29 -9.46 9.70
N GLU A 203 -16.03 -9.16 10.00
CA GLU A 203 -15.13 -8.42 9.11
C GLU A 203 -14.85 -9.19 7.80
N ASP A 204 -14.75 -10.52 7.87
CA ASP A 204 -14.46 -11.35 6.70
C ASP A 204 -15.68 -11.44 5.78
N ALA A 205 -16.88 -11.63 6.34
CA ALA A 205 -18.11 -11.57 5.55
C ALA A 205 -18.33 -10.18 4.95
N PHE A 206 -18.01 -9.11 5.67
CA PHE A 206 -18.05 -7.76 5.13
C PHE A 206 -17.08 -7.59 3.96
N LYS A 207 -15.81 -7.98 4.10
CA LYS A 207 -14.82 -7.89 3.01
C LYS A 207 -15.25 -8.69 1.79
N ALA A 208 -15.80 -9.89 1.98
CA ALA A 208 -16.34 -10.69 0.89
C ALA A 208 -17.43 -9.94 0.07
N LYS A 209 -18.24 -9.08 0.72
CA LYS A 209 -19.24 -8.24 0.03
C LYS A 209 -18.69 -6.91 -0.47
N ALA A 210 -17.79 -6.28 0.28
CA ALA A 210 -17.26 -4.96 -0.01
C ALA A 210 -16.20 -4.99 -1.13
N HIS A 211 -15.43 -6.08 -1.23
CA HIS A 211 -14.28 -6.18 -2.11
C HIS A 211 -14.55 -6.90 -3.43
N THR A 212 -15.71 -7.56 -3.56
CA THR A 212 -16.05 -8.31 -4.77
C THR A 212 -16.66 -7.40 -5.83
N ILE A 213 -15.92 -7.19 -6.92
CA ILE A 213 -16.36 -6.44 -8.10
C ILE A 213 -17.16 -7.34 -9.03
N ARG A 214 -18.24 -6.80 -9.62
CA ARG A 214 -19.11 -7.51 -10.57
C ARG A 214 -18.33 -8.00 -11.81
N SER A 215 -18.73 -9.15 -12.34
CA SER A 215 -18.12 -9.78 -13.53
C SER A 215 -19.11 -9.96 -14.69
N ASP A 216 -20.19 -9.16 -14.73
CA ASP A 216 -21.26 -9.27 -15.72
C ASP A 216 -21.07 -8.37 -16.96
N GLY A 217 -19.83 -7.96 -17.24
CA GLY A 217 -19.45 -7.11 -18.37
C GLY A 217 -19.50 -5.60 -18.10
N SER A 218 -20.05 -5.17 -16.95
CA SER A 218 -19.99 -3.76 -16.52
C SER A 218 -18.63 -3.35 -15.96
N TRP A 219 -17.80 -4.31 -15.57
CA TRP A 219 -16.38 -4.12 -15.26
C TRP A 219 -15.54 -4.97 -16.20
N VAL A 220 -14.49 -4.38 -16.76
CA VAL A 220 -13.54 -5.04 -17.67
C VAL A 220 -12.13 -4.83 -17.14
N ASP A 221 -11.44 -5.94 -16.88
CA ASP A 221 -10.02 -5.90 -16.49
C ASP A 221 -9.16 -5.51 -17.70
N ALA A 222 -8.37 -4.45 -17.55
CA ALA A 222 -7.65 -3.78 -18.64
C ALA A 222 -6.12 -3.99 -18.62
N GLY A 223 -5.66 -5.10 -18.02
CA GLY A 223 -4.24 -5.45 -17.89
C GLY A 223 -3.48 -4.62 -16.84
N GLU A 224 -2.23 -5.00 -16.56
CA GLU A 224 -1.41 -4.41 -15.48
C GLU A 224 -0.92 -2.98 -15.75
N ASN A 225 -1.06 -2.48 -16.98
CA ASN A 225 -0.58 -1.16 -17.35
C ASN A 225 -1.73 -0.16 -17.35
N ASP A 226 -1.78 0.71 -16.34
CA ASP A 226 -2.79 1.77 -16.20
C ASP A 226 -2.87 2.70 -17.43
N ASN A 227 -1.79 2.90 -18.21
CA ASN A 227 -1.86 3.65 -19.47
C ASN A 227 -2.78 2.99 -20.50
N ALA A 228 -2.94 1.66 -20.47
CA ALA A 228 -3.86 0.96 -21.36
C ALA A 228 -5.32 1.34 -21.06
N ILE A 229 -5.65 1.60 -19.79
CA ILE A 229 -6.95 2.12 -19.38
C ILE A 229 -7.16 3.52 -19.97
N VAL A 230 -6.19 4.43 -19.80
CA VAL A 230 -6.25 5.78 -20.35
C VAL A 230 -6.45 5.76 -21.87
N GLN A 231 -5.67 4.96 -22.60
CA GLN A 231 -5.80 4.81 -24.05
C GLN A 231 -7.17 4.27 -24.45
N THR A 232 -7.73 3.34 -23.68
CA THR A 232 -9.07 2.80 -23.94
C THR A 232 -10.12 3.89 -23.79
N LEU A 233 -10.07 4.70 -22.74
CA LEU A 233 -11.04 5.77 -22.50
C LEU A 233 -11.13 6.77 -23.66
N THR A 234 -10.01 7.09 -24.32
CA THR A 234 -10.03 7.99 -25.49
C THR A 234 -10.83 7.43 -26.68
N LYS A 235 -11.05 6.11 -26.73
CA LYS A 235 -11.83 5.41 -27.77
C LYS A 235 -13.26 5.08 -27.32
N THR A 236 -13.51 5.07 -26.00
CA THR A 236 -14.82 4.80 -25.38
C THR A 236 -15.21 5.96 -24.45
N PRO A 237 -15.65 7.11 -25.00
CA PRO A 237 -15.80 8.35 -24.23
C PRO A 237 -16.87 8.32 -23.12
N ASN A 238 -17.79 7.35 -23.19
CA ASN A 238 -18.84 7.14 -22.19
C ASN A 238 -18.44 6.15 -21.08
N ALA A 239 -17.34 5.43 -21.25
CA ALA A 239 -16.84 4.52 -20.22
C ALA A 239 -16.08 5.28 -19.13
N LEU A 240 -15.97 4.65 -17.96
CA LEU A 240 -15.09 5.10 -16.88
C LEU A 240 -13.87 4.19 -16.79
N GLY A 241 -12.80 4.71 -16.23
CA GLY A 241 -11.55 4.02 -15.96
C GLY A 241 -11.13 4.24 -14.53
N VAL A 242 -10.57 3.22 -13.89
CA VAL A 242 -9.98 3.29 -12.55
C VAL A 242 -8.47 3.11 -12.67
N PHE A 243 -7.68 4.10 -12.24
CA PHE A 243 -6.22 4.03 -12.33
C PHE A 243 -5.53 5.02 -11.37
N GLY A 244 -4.21 4.95 -11.23
CA GLY A 244 -3.44 5.86 -10.37
C GLY A 244 -3.41 7.32 -10.86
N TYR A 245 -3.46 8.29 -9.95
CA TYR A 245 -3.47 9.74 -10.26
C TYR A 245 -2.30 10.19 -11.13
N SER A 246 -1.11 9.60 -11.00
CA SER A 246 0.04 9.98 -11.83
C SER A 246 -0.22 9.77 -13.33
N PHE A 247 -1.05 8.79 -13.70
CA PHE A 247 -1.48 8.58 -15.08
C PHE A 247 -2.51 9.60 -15.53
N LEU A 248 -3.36 10.11 -14.63
CA LEU A 248 -4.24 11.24 -14.94
C LEU A 248 -3.41 12.50 -15.22
N GLU A 249 -2.48 12.83 -14.32
CA GLU A 249 -1.61 14.00 -14.42
C GLU A 249 -0.87 14.06 -15.76
N ASN A 250 -0.37 12.92 -16.23
CA ASN A 250 0.33 12.82 -17.50
C ASN A 250 -0.58 12.85 -18.75
N ASN A 251 -1.91 12.78 -18.59
CA ASN A 251 -2.87 12.63 -19.70
C ASN A 251 -4.09 13.58 -19.58
N MET A 252 -3.99 14.69 -18.83
CA MET A 252 -5.10 15.66 -18.63
C MET A 252 -5.53 16.38 -19.92
N ASP A 253 -4.75 16.27 -20.98
CA ASP A 253 -5.11 16.71 -22.33
C ASP A 253 -6.19 15.82 -22.97
N THR A 254 -6.24 14.53 -22.63
CA THR A 254 -7.13 13.52 -23.25
C THR A 254 -8.20 12.95 -22.32
N VAL A 255 -7.95 12.87 -21.00
CA VAL A 255 -8.89 12.37 -20.00
C VAL A 255 -9.17 13.39 -18.90
N LYS A 256 -10.27 13.20 -18.18
CA LYS A 256 -10.63 13.98 -17.00
C LYS A 256 -11.12 13.06 -15.88
N ALA A 257 -10.88 13.44 -14.64
CA ALA A 257 -11.37 12.69 -13.49
C ALA A 257 -12.75 13.17 -13.03
N ALA A 258 -13.53 12.21 -12.51
CA ALA A 258 -14.68 12.47 -11.68
C ALA A 258 -14.23 13.08 -10.34
N LYS A 259 -15.12 13.87 -9.73
CA LYS A 259 -15.01 14.19 -8.32
C LYS A 259 -15.51 13.02 -7.48
N VAL A 260 -14.99 12.91 -6.26
CA VAL A 260 -15.49 11.98 -5.25
C VAL A 260 -15.80 12.77 -3.99
N ASP A 261 -17.03 12.65 -3.49
CA ASP A 261 -17.61 13.44 -2.42
C ASP A 261 -17.39 14.96 -2.61
N GLY A 262 -17.56 15.46 -3.84
CA GLY A 262 -17.36 16.88 -4.18
C GLY A 262 -15.90 17.31 -4.36
N VAL A 263 -14.93 16.42 -4.11
CA VAL A 263 -13.49 16.72 -4.15
C VAL A 263 -12.86 16.19 -5.44
N ALA A 264 -12.15 17.04 -6.17
CA ALA A 264 -11.38 16.64 -7.35
C ALA A 264 -10.03 16.01 -6.93
N PRO A 265 -9.53 15.00 -7.66
CA PRO A 265 -8.18 14.46 -7.44
C PRO A 265 -7.14 15.42 -8.00
N THR A 266 -6.43 16.10 -7.10
CA THR A 266 -5.30 16.99 -7.42
C THR A 266 -4.15 16.64 -6.49
N PHE A 267 -2.94 17.03 -6.85
CA PHE A 267 -1.79 16.89 -5.94
C PHE A 267 -2.09 17.48 -4.55
N GLU A 268 -2.71 18.66 -4.48
CA GLU A 268 -3.05 19.32 -3.22
C GLU A 268 -4.05 18.49 -2.39
N THR A 269 -5.18 18.11 -3.00
CA THR A 269 -6.24 17.36 -2.30
C THR A 269 -5.81 15.95 -1.90
N ILE A 270 -4.88 15.33 -2.65
CA ILE A 270 -4.28 14.04 -2.29
C ILE A 270 -3.26 14.22 -1.16
N SER A 271 -2.36 15.19 -1.27
CA SER A 271 -1.26 15.37 -0.32
C SER A 271 -1.73 15.82 1.06
N ASN A 272 -2.82 16.60 1.12
CA ASN A 272 -3.48 17.01 2.36
C ASN A 272 -4.54 15.99 2.86
N GLY A 273 -4.80 14.92 2.10
CA GLY A 273 -5.70 13.83 2.47
C GLY A 273 -7.20 14.15 2.38
N THR A 274 -7.58 15.25 1.74
CA THR A 274 -9.00 15.62 1.54
C THR A 274 -9.68 14.85 0.42
N TYR A 275 -8.92 14.36 -0.58
CA TYR A 275 -9.47 13.51 -1.62
C TYR A 275 -9.75 12.09 -1.08
N PRO A 276 -10.99 11.57 -1.13
CA PRO A 276 -11.39 10.37 -0.37
C PRO A 276 -10.66 9.07 -0.75
N VAL A 277 -10.23 8.97 -2.01
CA VAL A 277 -9.58 7.80 -2.60
C VAL A 277 -8.06 8.00 -2.67
N SER A 278 -7.49 8.51 -1.58
CA SER A 278 -6.05 8.69 -1.40
C SER A 278 -5.57 8.26 -0.02
N ARG A 279 -4.26 8.11 0.12
CA ARG A 279 -3.59 7.85 1.39
C ARG A 279 -2.11 8.23 1.34
N SER A 280 -1.52 8.40 2.51
CA SER A 280 -0.07 8.54 2.67
C SER A 280 0.60 7.16 2.77
N LEU A 281 1.80 7.06 2.21
CA LEU A 281 2.62 5.86 2.21
C LEU A 281 3.86 6.05 3.09
N TYR A 282 4.25 5.00 3.81
CA TYR A 282 5.30 5.04 4.81
C TYR A 282 6.15 3.77 4.80
N ILE A 283 7.37 3.91 5.31
CA ILE A 283 8.14 2.82 5.89
C ILE A 283 8.44 3.16 7.36
N TYR A 284 8.45 2.14 8.21
CA TYR A 284 8.83 2.24 9.61
C TYR A 284 10.03 1.34 9.86
N VAL A 285 11.07 1.86 10.48
CA VAL A 285 12.35 1.16 10.62
C VAL A 285 12.71 0.99 12.08
N LYS A 286 13.15 -0.20 12.49
CA LYS A 286 13.77 -0.39 13.81
C LYS A 286 15.16 0.22 13.78
N LYS A 287 15.35 1.34 14.49
CA LYS A 287 16.66 2.00 14.56
C LYS A 287 17.75 1.06 15.09
N ALA A 288 17.41 0.22 16.06
CA ALA A 288 18.32 -0.76 16.65
C ALA A 288 18.92 -1.75 15.64
N ASN A 289 18.29 -1.95 14.48
CA ASN A 289 18.78 -2.85 13.44
C ASN A 289 19.76 -2.17 12.47
N ILE A 290 19.90 -0.84 12.52
CA ILE A 290 20.86 -0.11 11.67
C ILE A 290 22.28 -0.42 12.11
N GLY A 291 23.10 -0.90 11.17
CA GLY A 291 24.46 -1.37 11.45
C GLY A 291 24.53 -2.81 11.96
N VAL A 292 23.38 -3.45 12.20
CA VAL A 292 23.29 -4.87 12.57
C VAL A 292 22.83 -5.70 11.37
N THR A 293 21.74 -5.30 10.72
CA THR A 293 21.23 -5.97 9.51
C THR A 293 21.96 -5.43 8.27
N PRO A 294 22.70 -6.27 7.53
CA PRO A 294 23.40 -5.85 6.32
C PRO A 294 22.43 -5.26 5.28
N GLY A 295 22.79 -4.12 4.69
CA GLY A 295 22.01 -3.47 3.64
C GLY A 295 20.82 -2.61 4.13
N LEU A 296 20.52 -2.57 5.43
CA LEU A 296 19.34 -1.84 5.93
C LEU A 296 19.47 -0.32 5.72
N ARG A 297 20.65 0.26 5.94
CA ARG A 297 20.87 1.70 5.76
C ARG A 297 20.73 2.09 4.29
N GLU A 298 21.24 1.27 3.39
CA GLU A 298 21.16 1.46 1.93
C GLU A 298 19.71 1.33 1.47
N PHE A 299 18.97 0.35 1.97
CA PHE A 299 17.55 0.16 1.68
C PHE A 299 16.71 1.37 2.10
N VAL A 300 16.91 1.88 3.32
CA VAL A 300 16.22 3.08 3.82
C VAL A 300 16.60 4.32 3.02
N SER A 301 17.89 4.51 2.75
CA SER A 301 18.38 5.68 1.98
C SER A 301 17.86 5.68 0.55
N ALA A 302 17.70 4.50 -0.07
CA ALA A 302 17.18 4.37 -1.41
C ALA A 302 15.73 4.85 -1.52
N PHE A 303 14.89 4.61 -0.50
CA PHE A 303 13.51 5.09 -0.46
C PHE A 303 13.38 6.61 -0.46
N VAL A 304 14.33 7.34 0.11
CA VAL A 304 14.32 8.81 0.16
C VAL A 304 15.26 9.45 -0.89
N SER A 305 15.78 8.65 -1.80
CA SER A 305 16.61 9.16 -2.89
C SER A 305 15.77 9.89 -3.93
N ASP A 306 16.33 10.95 -4.50
CA ASP A 306 15.69 11.76 -5.54
C ASP A 306 15.32 10.90 -6.76
N GLY A 307 16.16 9.90 -7.07
CA GLY A 307 15.90 8.96 -8.16
C GLY A 307 14.77 7.96 -7.90
N ALA A 308 14.40 7.70 -6.64
CA ALA A 308 13.33 6.77 -6.29
C ALA A 308 11.98 7.48 -6.10
N THR A 309 11.86 8.29 -5.04
CA THR A 309 10.62 8.95 -4.60
C THR A 309 10.60 10.44 -4.87
N GLY A 310 11.71 11.02 -5.34
CA GLY A 310 11.74 12.39 -5.82
C GLY A 310 10.90 12.56 -7.09
N LYS A 311 10.61 13.82 -7.45
CA LYS A 311 9.86 14.15 -8.67
C LYS A 311 10.60 13.61 -9.90
N GLY A 312 9.90 12.81 -10.72
CA GLY A 312 10.48 12.12 -11.88
C GLY A 312 11.22 10.83 -11.54
N GLY A 313 11.23 10.42 -10.27
CA GLY A 313 11.85 9.17 -9.82
C GLY A 313 11.15 7.92 -10.37
N TYR A 314 11.87 6.79 -10.36
CA TYR A 314 11.39 5.55 -10.99
C TYR A 314 10.16 4.95 -10.29
N LEU A 315 9.85 5.32 -9.04
CA LEU A 315 8.64 4.85 -8.37
C LEU A 315 7.39 5.59 -8.85
N GLN A 316 7.52 6.81 -9.39
CA GLN A 316 6.41 7.56 -9.95
C GLN A 316 5.78 6.85 -11.16
N GLN A 317 6.61 6.18 -11.97
CA GLN A 317 6.17 5.35 -13.09
C GLN A 317 5.33 4.14 -12.64
N ARG A 318 5.41 3.78 -11.36
CA ARG A 318 4.63 2.69 -10.74
C ARG A 318 3.42 3.21 -9.95
N GLY A 319 3.10 4.50 -10.06
CA GLY A 319 1.92 5.10 -9.42
C GLY A 319 2.21 5.87 -8.14
N LEU A 320 3.44 5.88 -7.63
CA LEU A 320 3.77 6.68 -6.43
C LEU A 320 3.65 8.17 -6.74
N ILE A 321 2.92 8.90 -5.91
CA ILE A 321 2.82 10.35 -6.00
C ILE A 321 3.91 10.93 -5.09
N PRO A 322 4.92 11.64 -5.64
CA PRO A 322 6.06 12.10 -4.87
C PRO A 322 5.63 13.12 -3.81
N LEU A 323 6.42 13.25 -2.75
CA LEU A 323 6.25 14.37 -1.82
C LEU A 323 6.63 15.70 -2.50
N ALA A 324 6.14 16.80 -1.95
CA ALA A 324 6.70 18.12 -2.27
C ALA A 324 8.20 18.16 -1.92
N ALA A 325 8.97 18.99 -2.63
CA ALA A 325 10.44 18.94 -2.55
C ALA A 325 11.00 19.20 -1.15
N ASP A 326 10.39 20.12 -0.42
CA ASP A 326 10.71 20.43 0.99
C ASP A 326 10.37 19.27 1.93
N ALA A 327 9.20 18.66 1.77
CA ALA A 327 8.79 17.48 2.53
C ALA A 327 9.69 16.28 2.22
N HIS A 328 10.05 16.06 0.96
CA HIS A 328 10.99 15.01 0.55
C HIS A 328 12.37 15.21 1.18
N ALA A 329 12.91 16.43 1.14
CA ALA A 329 14.16 16.78 1.80
C ALA A 329 14.12 16.53 3.32
N ALA A 330 13.03 16.90 3.99
CA ALA A 330 12.85 16.61 5.41
C ALA A 330 12.86 15.10 5.72
N GLN A 331 12.22 14.28 4.87
CA GLN A 331 12.25 12.81 5.04
C GLN A 331 13.66 12.23 4.80
N LYS A 332 14.44 12.85 3.90
CA LYS A 332 15.85 12.49 3.69
C LYS A 332 16.72 12.79 4.90
N GLU A 333 16.47 13.89 5.60
CA GLU A 333 17.14 14.21 6.87
C GLU A 333 16.78 13.19 7.97
N VAL A 334 15.50 12.86 8.12
CA VAL A 334 15.02 11.83 9.06
C VAL A 334 15.70 10.49 8.80
N ALA A 335 15.74 10.05 7.54
CA ALA A 335 16.38 8.80 7.13
C ALA A 335 17.91 8.81 7.36
N THR A 336 18.56 9.97 7.17
CA THR A 336 20.02 10.11 7.37
C THR A 336 20.37 10.06 8.87
N ALA A 337 19.65 10.82 9.68
CA ALA A 337 19.86 10.92 11.12
C ALA A 337 19.29 9.71 11.90
N MET A 338 18.42 8.92 11.27
CA MET A 338 17.59 7.90 11.92
C MET A 338 16.87 8.49 13.15
N THR A 339 16.20 9.62 12.94
CA THR A 339 15.44 10.32 14.00
C THR A 339 14.25 9.46 14.39
N ALA A 340 14.19 9.06 15.67
CA ALA A 340 13.08 8.28 16.17
C ALA A 340 11.81 9.14 16.21
N MET A 341 10.69 8.55 15.83
CA MET A 341 9.39 9.20 15.93
C MET A 341 8.98 9.38 17.38
N THR A 342 8.12 10.36 17.63
CA THR A 342 7.38 10.46 18.89
C THR A 342 6.15 9.56 18.85
N ALA A 343 5.60 9.22 20.02
CA ALA A 343 4.34 8.49 20.10
C ALA A 343 3.24 9.22 19.28
N PRO A 344 2.47 8.53 18.43
CA PRO A 344 1.41 9.14 17.65
C PRO A 344 0.26 9.57 18.57
N THR A 345 -0.44 10.64 18.18
CA THR A 345 -1.53 11.22 18.98
C THR A 345 -2.83 10.42 18.89
N LYS A 346 -2.99 9.59 17.86
CA LYS A 346 -4.19 8.79 17.57
C LYS A 346 -3.82 7.37 17.17
#